data_AF-A0A8X7MMR3-F1
#
_entry.id   AF-A0A8X7MMR3-F1
#
_cell.length_a   1.000
_cell.length_b   1.000
_cell.length_c   1.000
_cell.angle_alpha   90.00
_cell.angle_beta   90.00
_cell.angle_gamma   90.00
#
_symmetry.space_group_name_H-M   'P 1'
#
loop_
_entity.id
_entity.type
_entity.pdbx_description
1 polymer ?
#
loop_
_entity_poly.entity_id
_entity_poly.type
_entity_poly.pdbx_seq_one_letter_code
_entity_poly.pdbx_strand_id
1 'polypeptide(L)'
;MDDLSRAGWFTYIRPWISREIDDIVNRATQSLTQEVERLTGENEAIDRALRSKVRLAANIFNFSAEAAWSQREYHKNEFRTMNHRTGRKLAAELMLAAEGDLHHPTILANPIYGKCLLHFGPRSDH
;
A
#
# COMPACT_ATOMS: atom_id res chain seq x y z
N MET A 1 35.84 -23.17 -45.06
CA MET A 1 34.88 -22.12 -45.49
C MET A 1 35.04 -20.98 -44.52
N ASP A 2 35.61 -19.87 -44.98
CA ASP A 2 35.94 -18.71 -44.13
C ASP A 2 34.68 -18.05 -43.57
N ASP A 3 34.65 -17.81 -42.26
CA ASP A 3 33.58 -17.06 -41.57
C ASP A 3 33.37 -15.65 -42.13
N LEU A 4 34.41 -15.07 -42.74
CA LEU A 4 34.35 -13.81 -43.49
C LEU A 4 33.36 -13.84 -44.66
N SER A 5 33.21 -14.99 -45.32
CA SER A 5 32.25 -15.14 -46.41
C SER A 5 30.81 -15.12 -45.89
N ARG A 6 30.55 -15.78 -44.75
CA ARG A 6 29.22 -15.91 -44.18
C ARG A 6 28.70 -14.58 -43.62
N ALA A 7 29.54 -13.83 -42.90
CA ALA A 7 29.19 -12.51 -42.39
C ALA A 7 28.96 -11.46 -43.51
N GLY A 8 29.80 -11.50 -44.56
CA GLY A 8 29.64 -10.64 -45.74
C GLY A 8 28.33 -10.92 -46.49
N TRP A 9 28.03 -12.20 -46.75
CA TRP A 9 26.76 -12.61 -47.36
C TRP A 9 25.54 -12.21 -46.51
N PHE A 10 25.61 -12.41 -45.20
CA PHE A 10 24.52 -12.01 -44.31
C PHE A 10 24.29 -10.50 -44.33
N THR A 11 25.36 -9.70 -44.37
CA THR A 11 25.26 -8.24 -44.45
C THR A 11 24.62 -7.77 -45.76
N TYR A 12 24.91 -8.45 -46.88
CA TYR A 12 24.31 -8.17 -48.18
C TYR A 12 22.80 -8.49 -48.23
N ILE A 13 22.38 -9.62 -47.64
CA ILE A 13 20.98 -10.11 -47.71
C ILE A 13 20.09 -9.44 -46.65
N ARG A 14 20.67 -9.07 -45.49
CA ARG A 14 19.95 -8.51 -44.34
C ARG A 14 18.96 -7.39 -44.68
N PRO A 15 19.27 -6.35 -45.48
CA PRO A 15 18.33 -5.28 -45.80
C PRO A 15 17.04 -5.76 -46.50
N TRP A 16 17.12 -6.87 -47.22
CA TRP A 16 16.01 -7.42 -48.01
C TRP A 16 15.07 -8.27 -47.17
N ILE A 17 15.59 -8.95 -46.14
CA ILE A 17 14.83 -9.85 -45.26
C ILE A 17 14.53 -9.24 -43.90
N SER A 18 15.16 -8.11 -43.54
CA SER A 18 15.03 -7.48 -42.21
C SER A 18 13.58 -7.22 -41.83
N ARG A 19 12.76 -6.74 -42.77
CA ARG A 19 11.35 -6.45 -42.50
C ARG A 19 10.55 -7.72 -42.17
N GLU A 20 10.80 -8.82 -42.88
CA GLU A 20 10.13 -10.10 -42.60
C GLU A 20 10.61 -10.71 -41.29
N ILE A 21 11.90 -10.58 -40.97
CA ILE A 21 12.44 -11.00 -39.68
C ILE A 21 11.78 -10.20 -38.55
N ASP A 22 11.70 -8.88 -38.67
CA ASP A 22 11.08 -8.03 -37.66
C ASP A 22 9.60 -8.38 -37.48
N ASP A 23 8.86 -8.66 -38.56
CA ASP A 23 7.46 -9.11 -38.48
C ASP A 23 7.31 -10.46 -37.76
N ILE A 24 8.22 -11.41 -38.01
CA ILE A 24 8.20 -12.72 -37.34
C ILE A 24 8.52 -12.55 -35.85
N VAL A 25 9.57 -11.78 -35.52
CA VAL A 25 9.96 -11.49 -34.15
C VAL A 25 8.80 -10.81 -33.42
N ASN A 26 8.23 -9.76 -34.00
CA ASN A 26 7.12 -9.04 -33.40
C ASN A 26 5.92 -9.94 -33.12
N ARG A 27 5.52 -10.81 -34.06
CA ARG A 27 4.41 -11.76 -33.84
C ARG A 27 4.74 -12.77 -32.73
N ALA A 28 5.97 -13.27 -32.69
CA ALA A 28 6.40 -14.23 -31.68
C ALA A 28 6.52 -13.60 -30.28
N THR A 29 6.91 -12.32 -30.19
CA THR A 29 7.12 -11.63 -28.91
C THR A 29 5.93 -10.83 -28.43
N GLN A 30 4.92 -10.57 -29.26
CA GLN A 30 3.78 -9.71 -28.92
C GLN A 30 3.06 -10.16 -27.64
N SER A 31 2.82 -11.45 -27.48
CA SER A 31 2.17 -12.00 -26.27
C SER A 31 3.04 -11.84 -25.02
N LEU A 32 4.36 -12.02 -25.15
CA LEU A 32 5.31 -11.82 -24.06
C LEU A 32 5.37 -10.34 -23.66
N THR A 33 5.37 -9.41 -24.61
CA THR A 33 5.34 -7.98 -24.33
C THR A 33 4.07 -7.59 -23.57
N GLN A 34 2.91 -8.07 -24.02
CA GLN A 34 1.63 -7.82 -23.33
C GLN A 34 1.62 -8.40 -21.92
N GLU A 35 2.21 -9.58 -21.71
CA GLU A 35 2.29 -10.21 -20.41
C GLU A 35 3.22 -9.45 -19.45
N VAL A 36 4.35 -8.93 -19.95
CA VAL A 36 5.25 -8.07 -19.18
C VAL A 36 4.55 -6.77 -18.77
N GLU A 37 3.82 -6.13 -19.69
CA GLU A 37 3.03 -4.93 -19.39
C GLU A 37 1.97 -5.21 -18.32
N ARG A 38 1.24 -6.33 -18.44
CA ARG A 38 0.24 -6.77 -17.46
C ARG A 38 0.85 -6.96 -16.07
N LEU A 39 1.92 -7.75 -15.98
CA LEU A 39 2.61 -8.04 -14.72
C LEU A 39 3.21 -6.78 -14.09
N THR A 40 3.71 -5.85 -14.90
CA THR A 40 4.21 -4.55 -14.43
C THR A 40 3.08 -3.74 -13.79
N GLY A 41 1.93 -3.65 -14.46
CA GLY A 41 0.75 -2.97 -13.91
C GLY A 41 0.23 -3.60 -12.61
N GLU A 42 0.26 -4.93 -12.51
CA GLU A 42 -0.10 -5.66 -11.29
C GLU A 42 0.88 -5.39 -10.14
N ASN A 43 2.18 -5.40 -10.41
CA ASN A 43 3.19 -5.05 -9.40
C ASN A 43 3.03 -3.61 -8.88
N GLU A 44 2.78 -2.65 -9.78
CA GLU A 44 2.51 -1.26 -9.38
C GLU A 44 1.22 -1.11 -8.57
N ALA A 45 0.19 -1.90 -8.89
CA ALA A 45 -1.04 -1.93 -8.09
C ALA A 45 -0.79 -2.50 -6.69
N ILE A 46 -0.02 -3.58 -6.58
CA ILE A 46 0.38 -4.19 -5.31
C ILE A 46 1.24 -3.22 -4.49
N ASP A 47 2.24 -2.59 -5.09
CA ASP A 47 3.09 -1.60 -4.40
C ASP A 47 2.26 -0.42 -3.87
N ARG A 48 1.34 0.12 -4.67
CA ARG A 48 0.41 1.18 -4.20
C ARG A 48 -0.47 0.70 -3.04
N ALA A 49 -1.00 -0.52 -3.11
CA ALA A 49 -1.81 -1.09 -2.03
C ALA A 49 -0.99 -1.29 -0.74
N LEU A 50 0.25 -1.79 -0.86
CA LEU A 50 1.16 -1.97 0.26
C LEU A 50 1.59 -0.63 0.87
N ARG A 51 1.97 0.36 0.06
CA ARG A 51 2.29 1.71 0.55
C ARG A 51 1.11 2.36 1.27
N SER A 52 -0.11 2.17 0.77
CA SER A 52 -1.31 2.62 1.46
C SER A 52 -1.45 1.96 2.84
N LYS A 53 -1.24 0.64 2.92
CA LYS A 53 -1.25 -0.11 4.19
C LYS A 53 -0.11 0.31 5.13
N VAL A 54 1.10 0.56 4.62
CA VAL A 54 2.24 1.03 5.42
C VAL A 54 2.00 2.43 5.96
N ARG A 55 1.45 3.34 5.14
CA ARG A 55 1.07 4.69 5.58
C ARG A 55 -0.02 4.64 6.65
N LEU A 56 -0.95 3.68 6.56
CA LEU A 56 -1.95 3.44 7.59
C LEU A 56 -1.29 2.86 8.86
N ALA A 57 -0.42 1.86 8.73
CA ALA A 57 0.29 1.23 9.85
C ALA A 57 1.21 2.21 10.60
N ALA A 58 1.86 3.15 9.90
CA ALA A 58 2.69 4.18 10.51
C ALA A 58 1.89 5.19 11.36
N ASN A 59 0.56 5.22 11.22
CA ASN A 59 -0.34 6.12 11.94
C ASN A 59 -1.30 5.36 12.87
N ILE A 60 -0.86 4.22 13.41
CA ILE A 60 -1.59 3.40 14.37
C ILE A 60 -0.69 3.19 15.59
N PHE A 61 -1.27 3.20 16.79
CA PHE A 61 -0.52 2.81 17.97
C PHE A 61 -0.34 1.29 18.01
N ASN A 62 0.87 0.83 18.35
CA ASN A 62 1.11 -0.58 18.61
C ASN A 62 0.54 -0.96 19.97
N PHE A 63 -0.73 -1.37 19.97
CA PHE A 63 -1.40 -1.89 21.15
C PHE A 63 -0.98 -3.35 21.41
N SER A 64 -0.95 -3.74 22.68
CA SER A 64 -0.78 -5.16 23.04
C SER A 64 -1.94 -6.00 22.52
N ALA A 65 -1.74 -7.31 22.36
CA ALA A 65 -2.79 -8.21 21.90
C ALA A 65 -4.02 -8.21 22.83
N GLU A 66 -3.86 -7.86 24.10
CA GLU A 66 -4.93 -7.83 25.12
C GLU A 66 -5.72 -6.50 25.13
N ALA A 67 -5.18 -5.44 24.52
CA ALA A 67 -5.82 -4.13 24.48
C ALA A 67 -7.13 -4.18 23.69
N ALA A 68 -8.13 -3.39 24.10
CA ALA A 68 -9.43 -3.38 23.44
C ALA A 68 -9.35 -2.91 21.97
N TRP A 69 -8.34 -2.09 21.63
CA TRP A 69 -8.01 -1.68 20.27
C TRP A 69 -7.50 -2.80 19.36
N SER A 70 -6.94 -3.87 19.92
CA SER A 70 -6.41 -5.02 19.16
C SER A 70 -7.45 -6.13 18.98
N GLN A 71 -8.53 -6.11 19.76
CA GLN A 71 -9.56 -7.17 19.73
C GLN A 71 -10.49 -7.08 18.51
N ARG A 72 -10.67 -5.88 17.95
CA ARG A 72 -11.52 -5.65 16.78
C ARG A 72 -11.25 -4.30 16.14
N GLU A 73 -11.71 -4.16 14.90
CA GLU A 73 -11.77 -2.87 14.22
C GLU A 73 -12.95 -2.02 14.74
N TYR A 74 -12.75 -0.70 14.82
CA TYR A 74 -13.76 0.26 15.27
C TYR A 74 -14.06 1.28 14.18
N HIS A 75 -15.34 1.57 13.97
CA HIS A 75 -15.78 2.65 13.08
C HIS A 75 -16.12 3.94 13.84
N LYS A 76 -15.89 5.10 13.21
CA LYS A 76 -16.17 6.43 13.80
C LYS A 76 -17.59 6.60 14.33
N ASN A 77 -18.56 5.97 13.68
CA ASN A 77 -19.98 6.12 14.03
C ASN A 77 -20.36 5.34 15.29
N GLU A 78 -19.60 4.29 15.64
CA GLU A 78 -19.90 3.45 16.81
C GLU A 78 -19.75 4.22 18.12
N PHE A 79 -18.83 5.19 18.19
CA PHE A 79 -18.59 5.97 19.41
C PHE A 79 -19.80 6.81 19.86
N ARG A 80 -20.80 7.03 18.99
CA ARG A 80 -22.04 7.74 19.36
C ARG A 80 -22.99 6.90 20.20
N THR A 81 -23.02 5.59 19.96
CA THR A 81 -23.93 4.64 20.62
C THR A 81 -23.21 3.70 21.58
N MET A 82 -21.88 3.79 21.64
CA MET A 82 -21.05 2.98 22.52
C MET A 82 -21.28 3.29 23.99
N ASN A 83 -21.30 2.25 24.82
CA ASN A 83 -21.36 2.40 26.27
C ASN A 83 -20.18 3.23 26.80
N HIS A 84 -20.47 4.25 27.62
CA HIS A 84 -19.48 5.13 28.24
C HIS A 84 -18.34 4.39 28.96
N ARG A 85 -18.63 3.27 29.65
CA ARG A 85 -17.57 2.51 30.34
C ARG A 85 -16.54 1.95 29.35
N THR A 86 -17.02 1.39 28.25
CA THR A 86 -16.17 0.83 27.18
C THR A 86 -15.44 1.94 26.44
N GLY A 87 -16.14 3.03 26.09
CA GLY A 87 -15.54 4.19 25.43
C GLY A 87 -14.43 4.82 26.26
N ARG A 88 -14.63 4.99 27.58
CA ARG A 88 -13.58 5.51 28.48
C ARG A 88 -12.37 4.58 28.59
N LYS A 89 -12.58 3.25 28.58
CA LYS A 89 -11.47 2.29 28.56
C LYS A 89 -10.62 2.46 27.28
N LEU A 90 -11.27 2.55 26.12
CA LEU A 90 -10.59 2.78 24.84
C LEU A 90 -9.84 4.12 24.81
N ALA A 91 -10.45 5.18 25.33
CA ALA A 91 -9.80 6.49 25.44
C ALA A 91 -8.60 6.45 26.41
N ALA A 92 -8.70 5.75 27.53
CA ALA A 92 -7.58 5.59 28.46
C ALA A 92 -6.41 4.81 27.83
N GLU A 93 -6.69 3.75 27.08
CA GLU A 93 -5.67 3.01 26.32
C GLU A 93 -4.99 3.90 25.28
N LEU A 94 -5.74 4.77 24.58
CA LEU A 94 -5.16 5.76 23.66
C LEU A 94 -4.27 6.77 24.37
N MET A 95 -4.73 7.31 25.50
CA MET A 95 -3.96 8.28 26.27
C MET A 95 -2.68 7.66 26.82
N LEU A 96 -2.72 6.40 27.26
CA LEU A 96 -1.53 5.68 27.69
C LEU A 96 -0.56 5.46 26.52
N ALA A 97 -1.06 5.06 25.35
CA ALA A 97 -0.23 4.86 24.16
C ALA A 97 0.38 6.18 23.62
N ALA A 98 -0.30 7.30 23.87
CA ALA A 98 0.17 8.64 23.53
C ALA A 98 0.96 9.33 24.66
N GLU A 99 1.28 8.62 25.75
CA GLU A 99 1.98 9.17 26.93
C GLU A 99 1.32 10.43 27.52
N GLY A 100 -0.01 10.56 27.37
CA GLY A 100 -0.78 11.70 27.84
C GLY A 100 -0.92 12.86 26.85
N ASP A 101 -0.28 12.80 25.68
CA ASP A 101 -0.33 13.85 24.66
C ASP A 101 -1.59 13.74 23.77
N LEU A 102 -2.56 14.63 23.98
CA LEU A 102 -3.77 14.74 23.15
C LEU A 102 -3.48 15.17 21.70
N HIS A 103 -2.32 15.79 21.46
CA HIS A 103 -1.89 16.27 20.15
C HIS A 103 -0.89 15.33 19.46
N HIS A 104 -0.76 14.09 19.96
CA HIS A 104 0.16 13.11 19.39
C HIS A 104 -0.10 12.92 17.87
N PRO A 105 0.95 12.91 17.01
CA PRO A 105 0.78 12.83 15.55
C PRO A 105 -0.11 11.66 15.08
N THR A 106 0.03 10.50 15.72
CA THR A 106 -0.81 9.30 15.47
C THR A 106 -2.29 9.53 15.77
N ILE A 107 -2.63 10.29 16.83
CA ILE A 107 -4.02 10.64 17.15
C ILE A 107 -4.57 11.59 16.10
N LEU A 108 -3.79 12.60 15.71
CA LEU A 108 -4.20 13.61 14.73
C LEU A 108 -4.36 13.01 13.32
N ALA A 109 -3.49 12.06 12.95
CA ALA A 109 -3.54 11.36 11.67
C ALA A 109 -4.67 10.32 11.60
N ASN A 110 -5.11 9.78 12.75
CA ASN A 110 -6.14 8.76 12.80
C ASN A 110 -7.49 9.31 13.31
N PRO A 111 -8.46 9.54 12.42
CA PRO A 111 -9.72 10.18 12.80
C PRO A 111 -10.64 9.26 13.62
N ILE A 112 -10.33 7.96 13.76
CA ILE A 112 -11.02 7.07 14.71
C ILE A 112 -10.58 7.40 16.14
N TYR A 113 -9.27 7.57 16.37
CA TYR A 113 -8.73 7.94 17.68
C TYR A 113 -9.24 9.29 18.15
N GLY A 114 -9.15 10.30 17.27
CA GLY A 114 -9.70 11.63 17.57
C GLY A 114 -11.20 11.58 17.91
N LYS A 115 -11.99 10.72 17.25
CA LYS A 115 -13.42 10.60 17.54
C LYS A 115 -13.70 9.90 18.88
N CYS A 116 -12.90 8.89 19.23
CA CYS A 116 -12.98 8.24 20.53
C CYS A 116 -12.64 9.23 21.67
N LEU A 117 -11.54 9.98 21.54
CA LEU A 117 -11.11 10.96 22.53
C LEU A 117 -12.08 12.14 22.64
N LEU A 118 -12.68 12.59 21.53
CA LEU A 118 -13.73 13.63 21.58
C LEU A 118 -14.94 13.21 22.42
N HIS A 119 -15.33 11.94 22.36
CA HIS A 119 -16.53 11.44 23.07
C HIS A 119 -16.23 10.94 24.49
N PHE A 120 -15.03 10.40 24.73
CA PHE A 120 -14.71 9.68 25.97
C PHE A 120 -13.37 10.06 26.60
N GLY A 121 -12.57 10.89 25.95
CA GLY A 121 -11.29 11.37 26.45
C GLY A 121 -11.42 12.32 27.64
N PRO A 122 -10.30 12.61 28.31
CA PRO A 122 -10.27 13.66 29.32
C PRO A 122 -10.70 14.99 28.68
N ARG A 123 -11.49 15.78 29.40
CA ARG A 123 -11.80 17.15 28.97
C ARG A 123 -10.49 17.92 29.03
N SER A 124 -10.05 18.44 27.88
CA SER A 124 -8.97 19.43 27.86
C SER A 124 -9.54 20.68 28.52
N ASP A 125 -9.04 21.02 29.72
CA ASP A 125 -9.35 22.30 30.36
C ASP A 125 -8.56 23.38 29.61
N HIS A 126 -9.21 23.95 28.60
CA HIS A 126 -8.87 25.24 27.99
C HIS A 126 -10.08 26.16 28.07
#